data_AF-A0A526PNZ2-F1
#
_entry.id   AF-A0A526PNZ2-F1
#
_cell.length_a   1.000
_cell.length_b   1.000
_cell.length_c   1.000
_cell.angle_alpha   90.00
_cell.angle_beta   90.00
_cell.angle_gamma   90.00
#
_symmetry.space_group_name_H-M   'P 1'
#
loop_
_entity.id
_entity.type
_entity.pdbx_description
1 polymer ?
#
loop_
_entity_poly.entity_id
_entity_poly.type
_entity_poly.pdbx_seq_one_letter_code
_entity_poly.pdbx_strand_id
1 'polypeptide(L)'
;PEWSTSFLNSLKVASLVAVLATVLGTLAAFGLDRMKARPANLLRMLMLTPMVVPGVVLAIGIYAVYLETHLVGTMLGFVLAHTILALPFVLIAV
;
A
#
# COMPACT_ATOMS: atom_id res chain seq x y z
N PRO A 1 13.54 -11.86 24.96
CA PRO A 1 13.12 -12.89 23.97
C PRO A 1 12.90 -12.28 22.59
N GLU A 2 13.49 -12.84 21.53
CA GLU A 2 13.48 -12.24 20.18
C GLU A 2 12.06 -12.02 19.61
N TRP A 3 11.09 -12.87 19.96
CA TRP A 3 9.71 -12.71 19.50
C TRP A 3 9.10 -11.36 19.88
N SER A 4 9.48 -10.82 21.05
CA SER A 4 8.93 -9.56 21.56
C SER A 4 9.38 -8.37 20.70
N THR A 5 10.64 -8.36 20.26
CA THR A 5 11.18 -7.34 19.36
C THR A 5 10.54 -7.44 17.98
N SER A 6 10.39 -8.64 17.43
CA SER A 6 9.72 -8.86 16.15
C SER A 6 8.25 -8.41 16.18
N PHE A 7 7.53 -8.73 17.26
CA PHE A 7 6.16 -8.28 17.46
C PHE A 7 6.05 -6.76 17.48
N LEU A 8 6.93 -6.07 18.22
CA LEU A 8 6.94 -4.60 18.27
C LEU A 8 7.28 -3.98 16.91
N ASN A 9 8.18 -4.58 16.14
CA ASN A 9 8.49 -4.14 14.78
C ASN A 9 7.26 -4.26 13.86
N SER A 10 6.58 -5.41 13.88
CA SER A 10 5.34 -5.61 13.10
C SER A 10 4.25 -4.63 13.50
N LEU A 11 4.06 -4.39 14.80
CA LEU A 11 3.07 -3.43 15.30
C LEU A 11 3.38 -2.01 14.84
N LYS A 12 4.66 -1.62 14.84
CA LYS A 12 5.12 -0.32 14.35
C LYS A 12 4.94 -0.16 12.84
N VAL A 13 5.19 -1.21 12.05
CA VAL A 13 4.90 -1.19 10.60
C VAL A 13 3.39 -1.05 10.39
N ALA A 14 2.59 -1.89 11.04
CA ALA A 14 1.14 -1.91 10.87
C ALA A 14 0.48 -0.57 11.22
N SER A 15 0.91 0.09 12.31
CA SER A 15 0.36 1.40 12.69
C SER A 15 0.68 2.48 11.66
N LEU A 16 1.91 2.53 11.15
CA LEU A 16 2.31 3.48 10.11
C LEU A 16 1.54 3.23 8.80
N VAL A 17 1.42 1.97 8.39
CA VAL A 17 0.66 1.58 7.21
C VAL A 17 -0.81 1.96 7.36
N ALA A 18 -1.43 1.71 8.50
CA ALA A 18 -2.84 2.04 8.75
C ALA A 18 -3.09 3.55 8.59
N VAL A 19 -2.24 4.39 9.18
CA VAL A 19 -2.37 5.86 9.07
C VAL A 19 -2.16 6.31 7.62
N LEU A 20 -1.08 5.87 6.97
CA LEU A 20 -0.76 6.27 5.61
C LEU A 20 -1.81 5.81 4.60
N ALA A 21 -2.20 4.54 4.64
CA ALA A 21 -3.19 3.98 3.73
C ALA A 21 -4.55 4.67 3.90
N THR A 22 -4.97 4.94 5.14
CA THR A 22 -6.23 5.65 5.40
C THR A 22 -6.19 7.06 4.82
N VAL A 23 -5.16 7.85 5.15
CA VAL A 23 -5.06 9.23 4.67
C VAL A 23 -4.99 9.27 3.14
N LEU A 24 -4.11 8.47 2.52
CA LEU A 24 -3.95 8.47 1.07
C LEU A 24 -5.17 7.91 0.34
N GLY A 25 -5.75 6.83 0.86
CA GLY A 25 -6.94 6.20 0.28
C GLY A 25 -8.17 7.10 0.37
N THR A 26 -8.41 7.75 1.51
CA THR A 26 -9.52 8.71 1.67
C THR A 26 -9.34 9.93 0.77
N LEU A 27 -8.13 10.49 0.69
CA LEU A 27 -7.85 11.61 -0.23
C LEU A 27 -8.07 11.20 -1.69
N ALA A 28 -7.65 9.99 -2.06
CA ALA A 28 -7.88 9.47 -3.40
C ALA A 28 -9.38 9.24 -3.69
N ALA A 29 -10.13 8.61 -2.78
CA ALA A 29 -11.58 8.41 -2.90
C ALA A 29 -12.30 9.75 -3.13
N PHE A 30 -12.00 10.73 -2.28
CA PHE A 30 -12.56 12.07 -2.37
C PHE A 30 -12.21 12.78 -3.67
N GLY A 31 -10.95 12.64 -4.14
CA GLY A 31 -10.52 13.19 -5.42
C GLY A 31 -11.25 12.54 -6.59
N LEU A 32 -11.41 11.23 -6.58
CA LEU A 32 -12.06 10.47 -7.64
C LEU A 32 -13.55 10.77 -7.76
N ASP A 33 -14.24 11.02 -6.65
CA ASP A 33 -15.66 11.41 -6.65
C ASP A 33 -15.90 12.79 -7.27
N ARG A 34 -14.89 13.67 -7.22
CA ARG A 34 -14.97 15.01 -7.82
C ARG A 34 -14.51 15.04 -9.29
N MET A 35 -13.95 13.95 -9.80
CA MET A 35 -13.49 13.86 -11.19
C MET A 35 -14.61 13.46 -12.16
N LYS A 36 -14.40 13.73 -13.44
CA LYS A 36 -15.27 13.22 -14.51
C LYS A 36 -15.20 11.68 -14.54
N ALA A 37 -16.31 11.03 -14.86
CA ALA A 37 -16.46 9.57 -14.77
C ALA A 37 -15.38 8.76 -15.50
N ARG A 38 -14.97 9.17 -16.72
CA ARG A 38 -13.98 8.44 -17.53
C ARG A 38 -12.60 8.36 -16.85
N PRO A 39 -11.92 9.48 -16.53
CA PRO A 39 -10.63 9.42 -15.84
C PRO A 39 -10.75 8.82 -14.43
N ALA A 40 -11.84 9.10 -13.71
CA ALA A 40 -12.07 8.52 -12.38
C ALA A 40 -12.12 6.99 -12.42
N ASN A 41 -12.81 6.39 -13.39
CA ASN A 41 -12.84 4.93 -13.55
C ASN A 41 -11.47 4.34 -13.87
N LEU A 42 -10.67 4.99 -14.72
CA LEU A 42 -9.33 4.50 -15.06
C LEU A 42 -8.41 4.51 -13.82
N LEU A 43 -8.42 5.60 -13.05
CA LEU A 43 -7.65 5.71 -11.82
C LEU A 43 -8.11 4.68 -10.78
N ARG A 44 -9.43 4.48 -10.60
CA ARG A 44 -9.97 3.43 -9.73
C ARG A 44 -9.45 2.05 -10.13
N MET A 45 -9.48 1.71 -11.41
CA MET A 45 -8.95 0.43 -11.91
C MET A 45 -7.46 0.27 -11.60
N LEU A 46 -6.66 1.32 -11.81
CA LEU A 46 -5.23 1.30 -11.48
C LEU A 46 -5.01 1.06 -9.98
N MET A 47 -5.75 1.75 -9.13
CA MET A 47 -5.61 1.62 -7.67
C MET A 47 -6.10 0.27 -7.14
N LEU A 48 -7.04 -0.39 -7.82
CA LEU A 48 -7.52 -1.73 -7.48
C LEU A 48 -6.61 -2.86 -8.04
N THR A 49 -5.72 -2.54 -8.98
CA THR A 49 -4.83 -3.51 -9.63
C THR A 49 -4.02 -4.37 -8.65
N PRO A 50 -3.43 -3.85 -7.56
CA PRO A 50 -2.67 -4.65 -6.59
C PRO A 50 -3.45 -5.79 -5.95
N MET A 51 -4.79 -5.69 -5.91
CA MET A 51 -5.67 -6.70 -5.32
C MET A 51 -5.91 -7.89 -6.26
N VAL A 52 -5.78 -7.68 -7.56
CA VAL A 52 -5.95 -8.71 -8.60
C VAL A 52 -4.64 -9.44 -8.88
N VAL A 53 -3.51 -8.74 -8.76
CA VAL A 53 -2.18 -9.31 -8.99
C VAL A 53 -1.85 -10.32 -7.88
N PRO A 54 -1.36 -11.53 -8.21
CA PRO A 54 -0.92 -12.49 -7.20
C PRO A 54 0.18 -11.90 -6.31
N GLY A 55 0.04 -12.05 -4.99
CA GLY A 55 0.93 -11.40 -4.02
C GLY A 55 2.42 -11.69 -4.23
N VAL A 56 2.78 -12.90 -4.66
CA VAL A 56 4.18 -13.27 -4.96
C VAL A 56 4.72 -12.49 -6.16
N VAL A 57 3.94 -12.32 -7.22
CA VAL A 57 4.36 -11.57 -8.42
C VAL A 57 4.59 -10.11 -8.06
N LEU A 58 3.67 -9.52 -7.30
CA LEU A 58 3.81 -8.15 -6.83
C LEU A 58 5.02 -7.98 -5.90
N ALA A 59 5.26 -8.93 -4.99
CA ALA A 59 6.42 -8.91 -4.12
C ALA A 59 7.74 -8.95 -4.89
N ILE A 60 7.85 -9.78 -5.94
CA ILE A 60 9.05 -9.83 -6.79
C ILE A 60 9.25 -8.50 -7.53
N GLY A 61 8.16 -7.92 -8.07
CA GLY A 61 8.22 -6.62 -8.75
C GLY A 61 8.67 -5.49 -7.81
N ILE A 62 8.09 -5.41 -6.61
CA ILE A 62 8.50 -4.46 -5.57
C ILE A 62 9.95 -4.70 -5.16
N TYR A 63 10.36 -5.97 -4.98
CA TYR A 63 11.72 -6.32 -4.60
C TYR A 63 12.74 -5.84 -5.65
N ALA A 64 12.46 -6.02 -6.93
CA ALA A 64 13.32 -5.53 -8.01
C ALA A 64 13.52 -4.00 -7.94
N VAL A 65 12.44 -3.24 -7.76
CA VAL A 65 12.52 -1.77 -7.59
C VAL A 65 13.25 -1.38 -6.31
N TYR A 66 13.03 -2.12 -5.22
CA TYR A 66 13.64 -1.84 -3.93
C TYR A 66 15.12 -2.16 -3.89
N LEU A 67 15.58 -3.09 -4.74
CA LEU A 67 16.99 -3.42 -4.88
C LEU A 67 17.77 -2.23 -5.43
N GLU A 68 17.25 -1.57 -6.47
CA GLU A 68 17.86 -0.38 -7.08
C GLU A 68 17.75 0.87 -6.18
N THR A 69 16.68 0.97 -5.40
CA THR A 69 16.44 2.10 -4.49
C THR A 69 16.97 1.90 -3.07
N HIS A 70 17.66 0.78 -2.81
CA HIS A 70 18.20 0.40 -1.50
C HIS A 70 17.16 0.37 -0.35
N LEU A 71 15.91 0.03 -0.67
CA LEU A 71 14.82 -0.08 0.30
C LEU A 71 14.62 -1.49 0.85
N VAL A 72 15.33 -2.48 0.31
CA VAL A 72 15.29 -3.88 0.76
C VAL A 72 15.70 -3.97 2.24
N GLY A 73 14.88 -4.63 3.05
CA GLY A 73 15.14 -4.82 4.48
C GLY A 73 14.98 -3.57 5.35
N THR A 74 14.57 -2.44 4.77
CA THR A 74 14.37 -1.19 5.52
C THR A 74 12.94 -1.06 6.03
N MET A 75 12.77 -0.38 7.17
CA MET A 75 11.46 -0.08 7.73
C MET A 75 10.55 0.68 6.74
N LEU A 76 11.13 1.64 6.04
CA LEU A 76 10.41 2.46 5.05
C LEU A 76 9.93 1.59 3.89
N GLY A 77 10.78 0.71 3.36
CA GLY A 77 10.40 -0.25 2.33
C GLY A 77 9.22 -1.12 2.77
N PHE A 78 9.27 -1.69 3.98
CA PHE A 78 8.14 -2.47 4.49
C PHE A 78 6.84 -1.65 4.56
N VAL A 79 6.90 -0.42 5.09
CA VAL A 79 5.72 0.45 5.20
C VAL A 79 5.14 0.79 3.82
N LEU A 80 5.97 1.16 2.85
CA LEU A 80 5.50 1.51 1.51
C LEU A 80 4.87 0.30 0.79
N ALA A 81 5.53 -0.86 0.82
CA ALA A 81 5.03 -2.07 0.18
C ALA A 81 3.66 -2.49 0.74
N HIS A 82 3.50 -2.48 2.06
CA HIS A 82 2.23 -2.81 2.70
C HIS A 82 1.16 -1.72 2.49
N THR A 83 1.57 -0.45 2.36
CA THR A 83 0.62 0.64 2.06
C THR A 83 0.00 0.44 0.68
N ILE A 84 0.78 0.10 -0.35
CA ILE A 84 0.27 -0.19 -1.70
C ILE A 84 -0.78 -1.30 -1.68
N LEU A 85 -0.55 -2.36 -0.89
CA LEU A 85 -1.50 -3.45 -0.70
C LEU A 85 -2.77 -3.03 0.07
N ALA A 86 -2.65 -2.06 0.97
CA ALA A 86 -3.75 -1.59 1.81
C ALA A 86 -4.67 -0.57 1.11
N LEU A 87 -4.18 0.18 0.13
CA LEU A 87 -4.95 1.21 -0.58
C LEU A 87 -6.29 0.73 -1.18
N PRO A 88 -6.38 -0.43 -1.87
CA PRO A 88 -7.64 -0.92 -2.42
C PRO A 88 -8.73 -1.09 -1.35
N PHE A 89 -8.35 -1.56 -0.16
CA PHE A 89 -9.31 -1.80 0.92
C PHE A 89 -9.89 -0.49 1.46
N VAL A 90 -9.07 0.55 1.59
CA VAL A 90 -9.55 1.87 2.03
C VAL A 90 -10.46 2.49 0.99
N LEU A 91 -10.13 2.38 -0.30
CA LEU A 91 -10.95 2.89 -1.40
C LEU A 91 -12.33 2.23 -1.51
N ILE A 92 -12.45 0.95 -1.12
CA ILE A 92 -13.73 0.24 -1.13
C ILE A 92 -14.57 0.59 0.10
N ALA A 93 -13.90 0.87 1.24
CA ALA A 93 -14.57 1.14 2.50
C ALA A 93 -15.18 2.55 2.62
N VAL A 94 -14.63 3.53 1.89
CA VAL A 94 -15.05 4.94 1.87
C VAL A 94 -15.92 5.20 0.65
#